data_AF-A0A0T0PYZ8-F1
#
_entry.id   AF-A0A0T0PYZ8-F1
#
_cell.length_a   1.000
_cell.length_b   1.000
_cell.length_c   1.000
_cell.angle_alpha   90.00
_cell.angle_beta   90.00
_cell.angle_gamma   90.00
#
_symmetry.space_group_name_H-M   'P 1'
#
loop_
_entity.id
_entity.type
_entity.pdbx_description
1 polymer ?
#
loop_
_entity_poly.entity_id
_entity_poly.type
_entity_poly.pdbx_seq_one_letter_code
_entity_poly.pdbx_strand_id
1 'polypeptide(L)'
;MKHDPIVSGKRKSVNMSIDTGIVAAAREAGVNLSQVSESAIRDAAKAERDRRWKEDNKEWAESVNRWVEEHGLPLEKYRLF
;
A
#
# COMPACT_ATOMS: atom_id res chain seq x y z
N MET A 1 -9.81 5.11 10.25
CA MET A 1 -10.18 4.28 9.08
C MET A 1 -8.96 4.18 8.16
N LYS A 2 -8.42 2.98 7.92
CA LYS A 2 -7.40 2.80 6.87
C LYS A 2 -8.13 2.88 5.54
N HIS A 3 -8.05 4.02 4.85
CA HIS A 3 -8.65 4.18 3.54
C HIS A 3 -7.86 3.29 2.56
N ASP A 4 -8.49 2.26 2.01
CA ASP A 4 -7.92 1.56 0.85
C ASP A 4 -7.99 2.53 -0.33
N PRO A 5 -6.85 2.89 -0.94
CA PRO A 5 -6.87 3.80 -2.07
C PRO A 5 -7.33 3.17 -3.38
N ILE A 6 -7.43 1.85 -3.43
CA ILE A 6 -7.83 1.12 -4.63
C ILE A 6 -9.34 0.92 -4.58
N VAL A 7 -10.03 1.80 -5.30
CA VAL A 7 -11.49 1.75 -5.45
C VAL A 7 -11.89 0.51 -6.26
N SER A 8 -12.87 -0.23 -5.76
CA SER A 8 -13.44 -1.38 -6.48
C SER A 8 -14.17 -0.94 -7.74
N GLY A 9 -14.03 -1.70 -8.82
CA GLY A 9 -14.60 -1.39 -10.13
C GLY A 9 -14.83 -2.65 -10.98
N LYS A 10 -15.34 -2.46 -12.20
CA LYS A 10 -15.51 -3.57 -13.15
C LYS A 10 -14.14 -4.15 -13.51
N ARG A 11 -14.02 -5.48 -13.43
CA ARG A 11 -12.81 -6.19 -13.86
C ARG A 11 -12.56 -5.96 -15.35
N LYS A 12 -11.32 -5.58 -15.69
CA LYS A 12 -10.85 -5.42 -17.06
C LYS A 12 -9.83 -6.53 -17.35
N SER A 13 -9.98 -7.21 -18.49
CA SER A 13 -8.97 -8.17 -18.94
C SER A 13 -7.68 -7.44 -19.32
N VAL A 14 -6.54 -7.95 -18.87
CA VAL A 14 -5.21 -7.39 -19.15
C VAL A 14 -4.34 -8.52 -19.65
N ASN A 15 -3.64 -8.31 -20.76
CA ASN A 15 -2.66 -9.26 -21.28
C ASN A 15 -1.32 -9.05 -20.56
N MET A 16 -0.78 -10.12 -19.97
CA MET A 16 0.54 -10.11 -19.34
C MET A 16 1.26 -11.44 -19.62
N SER A 17 2.59 -11.36 -19.72
CA SER A 17 3.45 -12.53 -19.86
C SER A 17 3.80 -13.05 -18.47
N ILE A 18 3.55 -14.35 -18.25
CA ILE A 18 3.89 -15.07 -17.03
C ILE A 18 4.68 -16.30 -17.44
N ASP A 19 5.69 -16.67 -16.64
CA ASP A 19 6.47 -17.88 -16.85
C ASP A 19 5.57 -19.11 -16.97
N THR A 20 5.85 -19.96 -17.96
CA THR A 20 5.01 -21.11 -18.27
C THR A 20 5.04 -22.17 -17.17
N GLY A 21 6.16 -22.30 -16.46
CA GLY A 21 6.30 -23.18 -15.30
C GLY A 21 5.43 -22.73 -14.13
N ILE A 22 5.38 -21.42 -13.86
CA ILE A 22 4.48 -20.85 -12.85
C ILE A 22 3.02 -21.15 -13.20
N VAL A 23 2.62 -20.95 -14.46
CA VAL A 23 1.25 -21.23 -14.91
C VAL A 23 0.91 -22.72 -14.76
N ALA A 24 1.83 -23.61 -15.13
CA ALA A 24 1.66 -25.05 -14.99
C ALA A 24 1.49 -25.46 -13.52
N ALA A 25 2.41 -25.04 -12.65
CA ALA A 25 2.37 -25.35 -11.23
C ALA A 25 1.09 -24.83 -10.55
N ALA A 26 0.65 -23.61 -10.89
CA ALA A 26 -0.59 -23.05 -10.35
C ALA A 26 -1.82 -23.85 -10.79
N ARG A 27 -1.87 -24.31 -12.05
CA ARG A 27 -2.97 -25.16 -12.54
C ARG A 27 -3.00 -26.52 -11.86
N GLU A 28 -1.84 -27.16 -11.71
CA GLU A 28 -1.71 -28.45 -11.01
C GLU A 28 -2.17 -28.34 -9.55
N ALA A 29 -1.82 -27.25 -8.88
CA ALA A 29 -2.24 -26.96 -7.51
C ALA A 29 -3.69 -26.45 -7.38
N GLY A 30 -4.44 -26.30 -8.47
CA GLY A 30 -5.81 -25.79 -8.45
C GLY A 30 -5.93 -24.31 -8.04
N VAL A 31 -4.85 -23.53 -8.17
CA VAL A 31 -4.79 -22.12 -7.78
C VAL A 31 -5.46 -21.24 -8.83
N ASN A 32 -6.30 -20.32 -8.38
CA ASN A 32 -6.89 -19.30 -9.24
C ASN A 32 -5.89 -18.17 -9.49
N LEU A 33 -5.23 -18.19 -10.66
CA LEU A 33 -4.25 -17.17 -11.05
C LEU A 33 -4.83 -15.75 -10.97
N SER A 34 -6.05 -15.53 -11.46
CA SER A 34 -6.64 -14.18 -11.47
C SER A 34 -6.79 -13.62 -10.06
N GLN A 35 -7.24 -14.44 -9.10
CA GLN A 35 -7.43 -14.00 -7.72
C GLN A 35 -6.09 -13.71 -7.03
N VAL A 36 -5.09 -14.58 -7.22
CA VAL A 36 -3.76 -14.38 -6.64
C VAL A 36 -3.08 -13.17 -7.24
N SER A 37 -3.12 -13.01 -8.56
CA SER A 37 -2.55 -11.85 -9.25
C SER A 37 -3.23 -10.56 -8.80
N GLU A 38 -4.55 -10.53 -8.64
CA GLU A 38 -5.27 -9.34 -8.17
C GLU A 38 -4.83 -8.93 -6.76
N SER A 39 -4.73 -9.88 -5.82
CA SER A 39 -4.25 -9.60 -4.47
C SER A 39 -2.81 -9.10 -4.46
N ALA A 40 -1.91 -9.80 -5.18
CA ALA A 40 -0.50 -9.43 -5.24
C ALA A 40 -0.28 -8.04 -5.84
N ILE A 41 -1.01 -7.71 -6.91
CA ILE A 41 -0.95 -6.39 -7.55
C ILE A 41 -1.51 -5.30 -6.61
N ARG A 42 -2.60 -5.58 -5.90
CA ARG A 42 -3.18 -4.63 -4.92
C ARG A 42 -2.16 -4.30 -3.83
N ASP A 43 -1.53 -5.32 -3.26
CA ASP A 43 -0.56 -5.14 -2.18
C ASP A 43 0.68 -4.40 -2.66
N ALA A 44 1.22 -4.76 -3.83
CA ALA A 44 2.36 -4.09 -4.44
C ALA A 44 2.06 -2.61 -4.74
N ALA A 45 0.89 -2.31 -5.32
CA ALA A 45 0.48 -0.95 -5.63
C ALA A 45 0.32 -0.08 -4.37
N LYS A 46 -0.26 -0.66 -3.31
CA LYS A 46 -0.37 0.02 -2.01
C LYS A 46 1.00 0.31 -1.40
N ALA A 47 1.89 -0.67 -1.38
CA ALA A 47 3.24 -0.51 -0.84
C ALA A 47 4.02 0.58 -1.59
N GLU A 48 3.94 0.59 -2.93
CA GLU A 48 4.59 1.60 -3.74
C GLU A 48 4.01 3.00 -3.51
N ARG A 49 2.68 3.11 -3.35
CA ARG A 49 2.04 4.38 -3.01
C ARG A 49 2.48 4.90 -1.65
N ASP A 50 2.54 4.03 -0.65
CA ASP A 50 2.97 4.39 0.70
C ASP A 50 4.46 4.79 0.70
N ARG A 51 5.30 4.16 -0.13
CA ARG A 51 6.70 4.55 -0.34
C ARG A 51 6.79 5.96 -0.91
N ARG A 52 6.09 6.24 -2.01
CA ARG A 52 6.05 7.58 -2.64
C ARG A 52 5.54 8.65 -1.69
N TRP A 53 4.47 8.36 -0.97
CA TRP A 53 3.92 9.30 0.01
C TRP A 53 4.96 9.68 1.07
N LYS A 54 5.73 8.71 1.59
CA LYS A 54 6.81 8.98 2.55
C LYS A 54 7.90 9.85 1.95
N GLU A 55 8.25 9.63 0.69
CA GLU A 55 9.26 10.43 -0.03
C GLU A 55 8.78 11.87 -0.22
N ASP A 56 7.55 12.04 -0.73
CA ASP A 56 6.96 13.35 -1.01
C ASP A 56 6.71 14.17 0.28
N ASN A 57 6.42 13.50 1.40
CA ASN A 57 6.08 14.16 2.67
C ASN A 57 7.26 14.17 3.65
N LYS A 58 8.46 13.78 3.22
CA LYS A 58 9.63 13.72 4.10
C LYS A 58 9.95 15.08 4.72
N GLU A 59 10.03 16.13 3.91
CA GLU A 59 10.33 17.49 4.38
C GLU A 59 9.25 18.04 5.31
N TRP A 60 7.98 17.76 5.00
CA TRP A 60 6.86 18.13 5.86
C TRP A 60 6.94 17.42 7.21
N ALA A 61 7.18 16.11 7.21
CA ALA A 61 7.31 15.33 8.44
C ALA A 61 8.50 15.80 9.29
N GLU A 62 9.64 16.09 8.68
CA GLU A 62 10.80 16.66 9.36
C GLU A 62 10.51 18.05 9.95
N SER A 63 9.78 18.90 9.21
CA SER A 63 9.35 20.21 9.70
C SER A 63 8.45 20.11 10.93
N VAL A 64 7.47 19.21 10.89
CA VAL A 64 6.56 18.95 12.02
C VAL A 64 7.33 18.37 13.21
N ASN A 65 8.24 17.43 12.98
CA ASN A 65 9.07 16.85 14.04
C ASN A 65 9.90 17.93 14.76
N ARG A 66 10.58 18.80 14.00
CA ARG A 66 11.34 19.93 14.59
C ARG A 66 10.44 20.86 15.40
N TRP A 67 9.26 21.19 14.87
CA TRP A 67 8.31 22.03 15.59
C TRP A 67 7.88 21.40 16.92
N VAL A 68 7.62 20.09 16.95
CA VAL A 68 7.27 19.34 18.18
C VAL A 68 8.44 19.28 19.17
N GLU A 69 9.68 19.10 18.69
CA GLU A 69 10.87 19.15 19.55
C GLU A 69 11.04 20.51 20.23
N GLU A 70 10.75 21.59 19.52
CA GLU A 70 10.86 22.96 20.03
C GLU A 70 9.68 23.36 20.96
N HIS A 71 8.45 22.95 20.64
CA HIS A 71 7.23 23.45 21.28
C HIS A 71 6.54 22.42 22.19
N GLY A 72 7.05 21.18 22.23
CA GLY A 72 6.39 20.05 22.86
C GLY A 72 5.21 19.52 22.03
N LEU A 73 4.54 18.49 22.55
CA LEU A 73 3.39 17.91 21.86
C LEU A 73 2.19 18.85 21.92
N PRO A 74 1.56 19.18 20.77
CA PRO A 74 0.29 19.88 20.77
C PRO A 74 -0.71 19.16 21.67
N LEU A 75 -1.37 19.92 22.54
CA LEU A 75 -2.44 19.44 23.41
C LEU A 75 -2.01 18.40 24.46
N GLU A 76 -0.70 18.23 24.73
CA GLU A 76 -0.21 17.29 25.76
C GLU A 76 -0.89 17.51 27.11
N LYS A 77 -1.16 18.77 27.47
CA LYS A 77 -1.87 19.17 28.70
C LYS A 77 -3.30 18.63 28.85
N TYR A 78 -3.89 18.05 27.80
CA TYR A 78 -5.23 17.46 27.82
C TYR A 78 -5.21 15.93 27.63
N ARG A 79 -4.03 15.29 27.62
CA ARG A 79 -3.92 13.84 27.47
C ARG A 79 -4.42 13.14 28.74
N LEU A 80 -5.60 12.51 28.65
CA LEU A 80 -6.13 11.62 29.69
C LEU A 80 -5.55 10.21 29.45
N PHE A 81 -4.53 9.86 30.24
CA PHE A 81 -3.87 8.54 30.39
C PHE A 81 -3.73 7.66 29.13
#